data_AF-A0A1F3VZQ8-F1
#
_entry.id   AF-A0A1F3VZQ8-F1
#
_cell.length_a   1.000
_cell.length_b   1.000
_cell.length_c   1.000
_cell.angle_alpha   90.00
_cell.angle_beta   90.00
_cell.angle_gamma   90.00
#
_symmetry.space_group_name_H-M   'P 1'
#
loop_
_entity.id
_entity.type
_entity.pdbx_description
1 polymer ?
#
loop_
_entity_poly.entity_id
_entity_poly.type
_entity_poly.pdbx_seq_one_letter_code
_entity_poly.pdbx_strand_id
1 'polypeptide(L)' 'MLKGDIIGFVGSTGAATGQHLDFRFSKNGRPMNYLNVELPESQPVDKACKDDFDENVQLMITQLEGNNSQAADAS' A
#
# COMPACT_ATOMS: atom_id res chain seq x y z
N MET A 1 -4.28 3.25 4.77
CA MET A 1 -4.89 3.33 3.43
C MET A 1 -4.16 2.35 2.54
N LEU A 2 -4.88 1.34 2.07
CA LEU A 2 -4.41 0.38 1.09
C LEU A 2 -4.59 0.98 -0.31
N LYS A 3 -3.79 0.48 -1.26
CA LYS A 3 -3.99 0.79 -2.68
C LYS A 3 -5.38 0.32 -3.10
N GLY A 4 -6.23 1.25 -3.55
CA GLY A 4 -7.60 0.96 -3.98
C GLY A 4 -8.68 1.38 -2.99
N ASP A 5 -8.30 1.83 -1.79
CA ASP A 5 -9.28 2.41 -0.85
C ASP A 5 -9.94 3.66 -1.45
N ILE A 6 -11.24 3.82 -1.19
CA ILE A 6 -11.96 5.04 -1.55
C ILE A 6 -11.54 6.15 -0.60
N ILE A 7 -11.00 7.23 -1.16
CA ILE A 7 -10.51 8.39 -0.40
C ILE A 7 -11.28 9.69 -0.69
N GLY A 8 -12.26 9.65 -1.59
CA GLY A 8 -13.07 10.82 -1.95
C GLY A 8 -13.88 10.61 -3.23
N PHE A 9 -14.66 11.64 -3.59
CA PHE A 9 -15.51 11.67 -4.78
C PHE A 9 -15.19 12.89 -5.65
N VAL A 10 -15.47 12.81 -6.95
CA VAL A 10 -15.27 13.91 -7.91
C VAL A 10 -16.17 15.10 -7.58
N GLY A 11 -15.66 16.30 -7.80
CA GLY A 11 -16.41 17.55 -7.61
C GLY A 11 -15.88 18.69 -8.47
N SER A 12 -16.24 19.91 -8.12
CA SER A 12 -15.82 21.15 -8.80
C SER A 12 -15.51 22.27 -7.82
N THR A 13 -15.05 21.92 -6.61
CA THR A 13 -14.68 22.91 -5.59
C THR A 13 -13.34 23.57 -5.93
N GLY A 14 -13.18 24.85 -5.56
CA GLY A 14 -11.99 25.64 -5.89
C GLY A 14 -12.07 26.31 -7.28
N ALA A 15 -10.92 26.63 -7.86
CA ALA A 15 -10.84 27.20 -9.21
C ALA A 15 -10.98 26.09 -10.26
N ALA A 16 -12.22 25.71 -10.54
CA ALA A 16 -12.56 24.65 -11.50
C ALA A 16 -13.59 25.16 -12.52
N THR A 17 -13.40 24.80 -13.80
CA THR A 17 -14.33 25.13 -14.88
C THR A 17 -15.44 24.08 -15.08
N GLY A 18 -15.36 22.95 -14.37
CA GLY A 18 -16.28 21.83 -14.45
C GLY A 18 -15.87 20.67 -13.53
N GLN A 19 -16.66 19.60 -13.48
CA GLN A 19 -16.41 18.45 -12.60
C GLN A 19 -15.25 17.59 -13.10
N HIS A 20 -14.19 17.49 -12.31
CA HIS A 20 -13.02 16.66 -12.62
C HIS A 20 -12.20 16.34 -11.36
N LEU A 21 -11.28 15.38 -11.50
CA LEU A 21 -10.27 15.08 -10.49
C LEU A 21 -8.92 15.67 -10.94
N ASP A 22 -8.36 16.57 -10.14
CA ASP A 22 -6.99 17.05 -10.31
C ASP A 22 -6.01 16.08 -9.61
N PHE A 23 -5.27 15.31 -10.41
CA PHE A 23 -4.40 14.24 -9.92
C PHE A 23 -2.93 14.63 -9.90
N ARG A 24 -2.45 14.91 -8.67
CA ARG A 24 -1.12 15.36 -8.22
C ARG A 24 -0.11 14.27 -7.89
N PHE A 25 1.07 14.25 -8.52
CA PHE A 25 2.24 13.52 -7.97
C PHE A 25 3.36 14.47 -7.58
N SER A 26 3.92 14.26 -6.39
CA SER A 26 5.09 15.00 -5.89
C SER A 26 6.09 14.05 -5.24
N LYS A 27 7.39 14.24 -5.51
CA LYS A 27 8.48 13.53 -4.84
C LYS A 27 9.41 14.56 -4.19
N ASN A 28 9.64 14.43 -2.89
CA ASN A 28 10.44 15.39 -2.11
C ASN A 28 9.99 16.85 -2.30
N GLY A 29 8.67 17.08 -2.35
CA GLY A 29 8.07 18.40 -2.53
C GLY A 29 8.08 18.96 -3.96
N ARG A 30 8.63 18.24 -4.95
CA ARG A 30 8.65 18.66 -6.35
C ARG A 30 7.56 17.95 -7.16
N PRO A 31 6.71 18.69 -7.92
CA PRO A 31 5.75 18.10 -8.84
C PRO A 31 6.46 17.23 -9.87
N MET A 32 5.92 16.05 -10.14
CA MET A 32 6.42 15.14 -11.17
C MET A 32 5.35 14.86 -12.22
N ASN A 33 5.76 14.65 -13.46
CA ASN A 33 4.87 14.12 -14.48
C ASN A 33 4.60 12.65 -14.18
N TYR A 34 3.41 12.35 -13.68
CA TYR A 34 2.98 11.01 -13.28
C TYR A 34 3.03 9.98 -14.41
N LEU A 35 2.91 10.42 -15.68
CA LEU A 35 2.99 9.52 -16.84
C LEU A 35 4.39 8.95 -17.05
N ASN A 36 5.41 9.59 -16.47
CA ASN A 36 6.82 9.21 -16.61
C ASN A 36 7.40 8.60 -15.32
N VAL A 37 6.54 8.27 -14.35
CA VAL A 37 6.98 7.65 -13.08
C VAL A 37 6.87 6.13 -13.21
N GLU A 38 8.00 5.44 -13.04
CA GLU A 38 7.98 4.01 -12.73
C GLU A 38 7.36 3.83 -11.35
N LEU A 39 6.11 3.39 -11.34
CA LEU A 39 5.46 2.96 -10.10
C LEU A 39 6.04 1.59 -9.73
N PRO A 40 6.35 1.35 -8.44
CA PRO A 40 6.77 0.03 -8.02
C PRO A 40 5.67 -0.96 -8.38
N GLU A 41 5.98 -1.88 -9.30
CA GLU A 41 5.08 -2.96 -9.64
C GLU A 41 5.00 -3.93 -8.47
N SER A 42 3.79 -4.24 -8.02
CA SER A 42 3.59 -5.38 -7.14
C SER A 42 3.62 -6.63 -7.99
N GLN A 43 4.80 -7.24 -8.14
CA GLN A 43 4.87 -8.56 -8.77
C GLN A 43 4.27 -9.60 -7.80
N PRO A 44 3.29 -10.40 -8.24
CA PRO A 44 2.79 -11.50 -7.44
C PRO A 44 3.88 -12.56 -7.27
N VAL A 45 3.82 -13.32 -6.17
CA VAL A 45 4.65 -14.52 -5.99
C VAL A 45 4.36 -15.48 -7.14
N ASP A 46 5.41 -16.10 -7.70
CA ASP A 46 5.25 -17.13 -8.72
C ASP A 46 4.32 -18.23 -8.19
N LYS A 47 3.42 -18.72 -9.05
CA LYS A 47 2.46 -19.77 -8.68
C LYS A 47 3.17 -21.02 -8.17
N ALA A 48 4.33 -21.35 -8.74
CA ALA A 48 5.12 -22.50 -8.32
C ALA A 48 5.68 -22.36 -6.89
N CYS A 49 5.86 -21.12 -6.40
CA CYS A 49 6.40 -20.82 -5.08
C CYS A 49 5.32 -20.36 -4.08
N LYS A 50 4.03 -20.38 -4.48
CA LYS A 50 2.96 -19.81 -3.68
C LYS A 50 2.74 -20.60 -2.38
N ASP A 51 2.78 -21.91 -2.46
CA ASP A 51 2.57 -22.81 -1.31
C ASP A 51 3.71 -22.67 -0.29
N ASP A 52 4.97 -22.72 -0.76
CA ASP A 52 6.15 -22.49 0.08
C ASP A 52 6.14 -21.10 0.73
N PHE A 53 5.71 -20.07 -0.02
CA PHE A 53 5.58 -18.72 0.52
C PHE A 53 4.53 -18.66 1.63
N ASP A 54 3.37 -19.29 1.44
CA ASP A 54 2.29 -19.28 2.42
C ASP A 54 2.67 -20.04 3.70
N GLU A 55 3.42 -21.14 3.58
CA GLU A 55 3.94 -21.88 4.75
C GLU A 55 4.92 -21.02 5.57
N ASN A 56 5.86 -20.33 4.90
CA ASN A 56 6.80 -19.43 5.55
C ASN A 56 6.08 -18.25 6.24
N VAL A 57 5.05 -17.69 5.59
CA VAL A 57 4.23 -16.64 6.19
C VAL A 57 3.56 -17.12 7.48
N GLN A 58 2.97 -18.31 7.48
CA GLN A 58 2.33 -18.88 8.67
C GLN A 58 3.32 -19.12 9.81
N LEU A 59 4.51 -19.63 9.49
CA LEU A 59 5.58 -19.81 10.47
C LEU A 59 6.00 -18.48 11.10
N MET A 60 6.25 -17.45 10.29
CA MET A 60 6.64 -16.13 10.78
C MET A 60 5.55 -15.47 11.61
N ILE A 61 4.28 -15.56 11.20
CA ILE A 61 3.15 -15.00 11.97
C ILE A 61 3.09 -15.66 13.34
N THR A 62 3.16 -16.99 13.40
CA THR A 62 3.16 -17.76 14.65
C THR A 62 4.30 -17.32 15.59
N GLN A 63 5.50 -17.10 15.06
CA GLN A 63 6.65 -16.61 15.84
C GLN A 63 6.42 -15.19 16.37
N LEU A 64 5.87 -14.30 15.55
CA LEU A 64 5.58 -12.93 15.95
C LEU A 64 4.51 -12.87 17.04
N GLU A 65 3.47 -13.71 16.96
CA GLU A 65 2.43 -13.82 17.98
C GLU A 65 2.97 -14.41 19.29
N GLY A 66 3.74 -15.51 19.21
CA GLY A 66 4.34 -16.14 20.39
C GLY A 66 5.34 -15.24 21.14
N ASN A 67 6.11 -14.43 20.41
CA ASN A 67 7.03 -13.46 21.01
C ASN A 67 6.31 -12.29 21.70
N ASN A 68 5.15 -11.88 21.18
CA ASN A 68 4.37 -10.79 21.77
C ASN A 68 3.68 -11.20 23.09
N SER A 69 3.36 -12.49 23.25
CA SER A 69 2.84 -13.05 24.52
C SER A 69 3.90 -13.10 25.62
N GLN A 70 5.17 -13.34 25.29
CA GLN A 70 6.26 -13.35 26.29
C GLN A 70 6.70 -11.95 26.74
N ALA A 71 6.39 -10.90 25.98
CA ALA A 71 6.66 -9.51 26.35
C ALA A 71 5.56 -8.89 27.25
N ALA A 72 4.35 -9.47 27.27
CA ALA A 72 3.23 -8.98 28.08
C ALA A 72 3.25 -9.49 29.53
N ASP A 73 3.94 -10.61 29.80
CA ASP A 73 4.08 -11.19 31.15
C ASP A 73 5.32 -10.70 31.91
N ALA A 74 6.05 -9.72 31.34
CA ALA A 74 7.16 -9.03 31.98
C ALA A 74 6.75 -7.58 32.37
N SER A 75 5.68 -7.44 33.17
CA SER A 75 5.43 -6.23 33.96
C SER A 75 4.62 -6.50 35.22
#